data_AF-A0AAU7SF82-F1
#
_entry.id   AF-A0AAU7SF82-F1
#
_cell.length_a   1.000
_cell.length_b   1.000
_cell.length_c   1.000
_cell.angle_alpha   90.00
_cell.angle_beta   90.00
_cell.angle_gamma   90.00
#
_symmetry.space_group_name_H-M   'P 1'
#
loop_
_entity.id
_entity.type
_entity.pdbx_description
1 polymer ?
#
loop_
_entity_poly.entity_id
_entity_poly.type
_entity_poly.pdbx_seq_one_letter_code
_entity_poly.pdbx_strand_id
1 'polypeptide(L)'
;MAENTSFHRGVALGWLLSAIVILALAADAAVDLFAPSLVGAQMEETGFPAGLATPVGLIILVCVVLYAIPRTAVLGTILTTGFFGGAICAHFRLAEIGSPSQLISLLLGVIAWGGLYLRDERVRRLLPFVR
;
A
#
# COMPACT_ATOMS: atom_id res chain seq x y z
N MET A 1 31.41 -3.73 -15.55
CA MET A 1 31.07 -4.77 -14.56
C MET A 1 30.33 -4.21 -13.34
N ALA A 2 30.78 -3.10 -12.72
CA ALA A 2 30.11 -2.49 -11.56
C ALA A 2 28.67 -1.98 -11.82
N GLU A 3 28.38 -1.51 -13.03
CA GLU A 3 27.06 -1.00 -13.43
C GLU A 3 25.98 -2.09 -13.54
N ASN A 4 26.36 -3.32 -13.92
CA ASN A 4 25.43 -4.45 -13.99
C ASN A 4 25.01 -4.89 -12.57
N THR A 5 25.94 -4.84 -11.61
CA THR A 5 25.70 -5.27 -10.23
C THR A 5 24.78 -4.31 -9.48
N SER A 6 24.86 -3.00 -9.74
CA SER A 6 23.96 -2.01 -9.13
C SER A 6 22.54 -2.12 -9.67
N PHE A 7 22.38 -2.40 -10.97
CA PHE A 7 21.08 -2.60 -11.61
C PHE A 7 20.33 -3.82 -11.03
N HIS A 8 21.00 -4.97 -10.94
CA HIS A 8 20.41 -6.17 -10.36
C HIS A 8 20.03 -5.99 -8.88
N ARG A 9 20.85 -5.26 -8.11
CA ARG A 9 20.56 -4.92 -6.71
C ARG A 9 19.33 -4.01 -6.57
N GLY A 10 19.18 -3.02 -7.45
CA GLY A 10 18.02 -2.13 -7.46
C GLY A 10 16.71 -2.89 -7.71
N VAL A 11 16.70 -3.79 -8.69
CA VAL A 11 15.52 -4.62 -8.99
C VAL A 11 15.19 -5.56 -7.82
N ALA A 12 16.19 -6.20 -7.22
CA ALA A 12 15.99 -7.06 -6.04
C ALA A 12 15.40 -6.30 -4.84
N LEU A 13 15.91 -5.09 -4.57
CA LEU A 13 15.36 -4.21 -3.54
C LEU A 13 13.91 -3.81 -3.88
N GLY A 14 13.62 -3.50 -5.14
CA GLY A 14 12.26 -3.19 -5.58
C GLY A 14 11.27 -4.32 -5.31
N TRP A 15 11.69 -5.57 -5.56
CA TRP A 15 10.89 -6.76 -5.24
C TRP A 15 10.73 -6.99 -3.74
N LEU A 16 11.78 -6.78 -2.94
CA LEU A 16 11.70 -6.88 -1.48
C LEU A 16 10.69 -5.89 -0.90
N LEU A 17 10.78 -4.62 -1.31
CA LEU A 17 9.85 -3.57 -0.90
C LEU A 17 8.41 -3.89 -1.33
N SER A 18 8.24 -4.38 -2.57
CA SER A 18 6.92 -4.81 -3.07
C SER A 18 6.36 -5.96 -2.25
N ALA A 19 7.18 -6.94 -1.87
CA ALA A 19 6.76 -8.08 -1.05
C ALA A 19 6.28 -7.64 0.34
N ILE A 20 6.96 -6.67 0.96
CA ILE A 20 6.54 -6.09 2.25
C ILE A 20 5.13 -5.49 2.13
N VAL A 21 4.89 -4.68 1.11
CA VAL A 21 3.58 -4.05 0.87
C VAL A 21 2.50 -5.09 0.57
N ILE A 22 2.81 -6.09 -0.26
CA ILE A 22 1.88 -7.18 -0.58
C ILE A 22 1.49 -7.95 0.67
N LEU A 23 2.46 -8.34 1.50
CA LEU A 23 2.20 -9.10 2.72
C LEU A 23 1.39 -8.27 3.73
N ALA A 24 1.72 -7.00 3.91
CA ALA A 24 0.98 -6.11 4.80
C ALA A 24 -0.49 -5.96 4.36
N LEU A 25 -0.74 -5.61 3.09
CA LEU A 25 -2.10 -5.44 2.57
C LEU A 25 -2.87 -6.75 2.51
N ALA A 26 -2.22 -7.88 2.20
CA ALA A 26 -2.87 -9.17 2.19
C ALA A 26 -3.28 -9.62 3.59
N ALA A 27 -2.44 -9.36 4.61
CA ALA A 27 -2.79 -9.62 5.99
C ALA A 27 -3.96 -8.75 6.45
N ASP A 28 -3.94 -7.46 6.13
CA ASP A 28 -5.00 -6.49 6.44
C ASP A 28 -6.34 -6.93 5.80
N ALA A 29 -6.35 -7.20 4.49
CA ALA A 29 -7.52 -7.72 3.79
C ALA A 29 -8.03 -9.05 4.38
N ALA A 30 -7.12 -9.95 4.78
CA ALA A 30 -7.52 -11.22 5.38
C ALA A 30 -8.21 -11.01 6.73
N VAL A 31 -7.72 -10.10 7.58
CA VAL A 31 -8.37 -9.78 8.86
C VAL A 31 -9.76 -9.18 8.61
N ASP A 32 -9.87 -8.21 7.72
CA ASP A 32 -11.14 -7.54 7.40
C ASP A 32 -12.20 -8.47 6.81
N LEU A 33 -11.78 -9.48 6.04
CA LEU A 33 -12.68 -10.43 5.37
C LEU A 33 -13.05 -11.62 6.27
N PHE A 34 -12.08 -12.20 6.99
CA PHE A 34 -12.28 -13.45 7.71
C PHE A 34 -12.51 -13.26 9.22
N ALA A 35 -12.07 -12.13 9.77
CA ALA A 35 -12.21 -11.83 11.18
C ALA A 35 -12.57 -10.35 11.43
N PRO A 36 -13.66 -9.83 10.82
CA PRO A 36 -14.05 -8.42 10.93
C PRO A 36 -14.29 -7.95 12.38
N SER A 37 -14.57 -8.87 13.30
CA SER A 37 -14.68 -8.56 14.73
C SER A 37 -13.38 -8.07 15.36
N LEU A 38 -12.21 -8.45 14.83
CA LEU A 38 -10.90 -8.00 15.33
C LEU A 38 -10.63 -6.52 15.05
N VAL A 39 -11.20 -5.99 13.97
CA VAL A 39 -11.06 -4.58 13.55
C VAL A 39 -12.24 -3.73 13.98
N GLY A 40 -13.22 -4.30 14.71
CA GLY A 40 -14.40 -3.57 15.17
C GLY A 40 -14.06 -2.34 16.01
N ALA A 41 -13.12 -2.46 16.95
CA ALA A 41 -12.66 -1.34 17.76
C ALA A 41 -12.03 -0.23 16.91
N GLN A 42 -11.21 -0.59 15.92
CA GLN A 42 -10.57 0.37 15.01
C GLN A 42 -11.60 1.07 14.10
N MET A 43 -12.61 0.34 13.63
CA MET A 43 -13.74 0.91 12.87
C MET A 43 -14.53 1.90 13.73
N GLU A 44 -14.84 1.54 14.97
CA GLU A 44 -15.55 2.43 15.90
C GLU A 44 -14.73 3.67 16.26
N GLU A 45 -13.43 3.51 16.54
CA GLU A 45 -12.49 4.62 16.78
C GLU A 45 -12.49 5.60 15.59
N THR A 46 -12.48 5.08 14.36
CA THR A 46 -12.52 5.87 13.12
C THR A 46 -13.90 6.45 12.79
N GLY A 47 -14.92 6.10 13.58
CA GLY A 47 -16.31 6.54 13.42
C GLY A 47 -17.02 5.86 12.25
N PHE A 48 -16.60 4.65 11.88
CA PHE A 48 -17.22 3.80 10.87
C PHE A 48 -17.94 2.60 11.53
N PRO A 49 -19.12 2.20 11.02
CA PRO A 49 -19.76 0.96 11.49
C PRO A 49 -18.87 -0.26 11.23
N ALA A 50 -18.78 -1.17 12.20
CA ALA A 50 -18.00 -2.41 12.07
C ALA A 50 -18.40 -3.27 10.84
N GLY A 51 -19.64 -3.16 10.36
CA GLY A 51 -20.11 -3.82 9.13
C GLY A 51 -19.40 -3.35 7.85
N LEU A 52 -18.64 -2.24 7.88
CA LEU A 52 -17.84 -1.76 6.76
C LEU A 52 -16.48 -2.45 6.65
N ALA A 53 -16.05 -3.22 7.65
CA ALA A 53 -14.77 -3.96 7.60
C ALA A 53 -14.68 -4.85 6.36
N THR A 54 -15.70 -5.67 6.08
CA THR A 54 -15.68 -6.59 4.93
C THR A 54 -15.60 -5.86 3.57
N PRO A 55 -16.41 -4.81 3.29
CA PRO A 55 -16.22 -3.98 2.10
C PRO A 55 -14.82 -3.36 1.99
N VAL A 56 -14.23 -2.89 3.09
CA VAL A 56 -12.87 -2.33 3.11
C VAL A 56 -11.85 -3.43 2.77
N GLY A 57 -11.96 -4.61 3.37
CA GLY A 57 -11.14 -5.78 3.05
C GLY A 57 -11.20 -6.17 1.57
N LEU A 58 -12.38 -6.08 0.93
CA LEU A 58 -12.51 -6.33 -0.51
C LEU A 58 -11.75 -5.28 -1.36
N ILE A 59 -11.81 -4.01 -0.97
CA ILE A 59 -11.07 -2.93 -1.65
C ILE A 59 -9.56 -3.19 -1.53
N ILE A 60 -9.09 -3.48 -0.31
CA ILE A 60 -7.67 -3.79 -0.05
C ILE A 60 -7.24 -5.01 -0.86
N LEU A 61 -8.08 -6.06 -0.91
CA LEU A 61 -7.81 -7.27 -1.69
C LEU A 61 -7.64 -6.96 -3.19
N VAL A 62 -8.51 -6.13 -3.77
CA VAL A 62 -8.38 -5.71 -5.17
C VAL A 62 -7.07 -4.93 -5.40
N CYS A 63 -6.77 -3.98 -4.51
CA CYS A 63 -5.53 -3.20 -4.57
C CYS A 63 -4.28 -4.11 -4.54
N VAL A 64 -4.22 -5.05 -3.59
CA VAL A 64 -3.05 -5.92 -3.42
C VAL A 64 -2.90 -6.92 -4.56
N VAL A 65 -3.99 -7.50 -5.07
CA VAL A 65 -3.96 -8.42 -6.23
C VAL A 65 -3.44 -7.69 -7.46
N LEU A 66 -3.94 -6.49 -7.73
CA LEU A 66 -3.48 -5.68 -8.87
C LEU A 66 -2.02 -5.24 -8.70
N TYR A 67 -1.59 -4.91 -7.48
CA TYR A 67 -0.21 -4.51 -7.19
C TYR A 67 0.80 -5.68 -7.30
N ALA A 68 0.37 -6.88 -6.89
CA ALA A 68 1.18 -8.09 -6.91
C ALA A 68 1.48 -8.58 -8.33
N ILE A 69 0.53 -8.45 -9.26
CA ILE A 69 0.69 -8.89 -10.64
C ILE A 69 1.50 -7.83 -11.42
N PRO A 70 2.70 -8.16 -11.96
CA PRO A 70 3.59 -7.16 -12.58
C PRO A 70 2.96 -6.39 -13.73
N ARG A 71 2.06 -7.03 -14.49
CA ARG A 71 1.35 -6.40 -15.62
C ARG A 71 0.36 -5.31 -15.20
N THR A 72 -0.16 -5.38 -13.98
CA THR A 72 -1.16 -4.44 -13.43
C THR A 72 -0.60 -3.62 -12.27
N ALA A 73 0.69 -3.79 -11.92
CA ALA A 73 1.29 -3.23 -10.72
C ALA A 73 1.15 -1.70 -10.65
N VAL A 74 1.25 -1.00 -11.78
CA VAL A 74 1.03 0.46 -11.84
C VAL A 74 -0.38 0.84 -11.39
N LEU A 75 -1.41 0.15 -11.90
CA LEU A 75 -2.79 0.37 -11.50
C LEU A 75 -2.99 0.04 -10.02
N GLY A 76 -2.43 -1.09 -9.57
CA GLY A 76 -2.44 -1.47 -8.16
C GLY A 76 -1.86 -0.37 -7.26
N THR A 77 -0.69 0.18 -7.60
CA THR A 77 -0.07 1.26 -6.82
C THR A 77 -0.95 2.52 -6.78
N ILE A 78 -1.58 2.89 -7.89
CA ILE A 78 -2.49 4.04 -7.95
C ILE A 78 -3.69 3.84 -7.02
N LEU A 79 -4.33 2.66 -7.08
CA LEU A 79 -5.47 2.34 -6.22
C LEU A 79 -5.07 2.30 -4.74
N THR A 80 -3.93 1.69 -4.42
CA THR A 80 -3.37 1.67 -3.06
C THR A 80 -3.07 3.08 -2.56
N THR A 81 -2.64 4.00 -3.43
CA THR A 81 -2.42 5.41 -3.05
C THR A 81 -3.73 6.10 -2.69
N GLY A 82 -4.79 5.88 -3.47
CA GLY A 82 -6.13 6.38 -3.14
C GLY A 82 -6.66 5.82 -1.82
N PHE A 83 -6.48 4.52 -1.60
CA PHE A 83 -6.86 3.85 -0.35
C PHE A 83 -6.14 4.46 0.87
N PHE A 84 -4.81 4.55 0.85
CA PHE A 84 -4.04 5.13 1.96
C PHE A 84 -4.35 6.61 2.17
N GLY A 85 -4.60 7.38 1.11
CA GLY A 85 -5.05 8.77 1.22
C GLY A 85 -6.38 8.89 1.97
N GLY A 86 -7.32 8.00 1.68
CA GLY A 86 -8.60 7.90 2.41
C GLY A 86 -8.41 7.53 3.88
N ALA A 87 -7.56 6.53 4.17
CA ALA A 87 -7.23 6.12 5.54
C ALA A 87 -6.61 7.28 6.35
N ILE A 88 -5.63 7.98 5.78
CA ILE A 88 -5.00 9.15 6.41
C ILE A 88 -6.03 10.25 6.68
N CYS A 89 -6.93 10.52 5.72
CA CYS A 89 -8.00 11.51 5.86
C CYS A 89 -8.98 11.15 7.00
N ALA A 90 -9.32 9.87 7.15
CA ALA A 90 -10.19 9.39 8.23
C ALA A 90 -9.62 9.71 9.62
N HIS A 91 -8.31 9.53 9.82
CA HIS A 91 -7.65 9.90 11.07
C HIS A 91 -7.53 11.43 11.26
N PHE A 92 -7.27 12.19 10.19
CA PHE A 92 -7.27 13.66 10.29
C PHE A 92 -8.65 14.21 10.67
N ARG A 93 -9.74 13.58 10.22
CA ARG A 93 -11.11 13.96 10.60
C ARG A 93 -11.34 13.88 12.11
N LEU A 94 -10.63 12.98 12.80
CA LEU A 94 -10.69 12.82 14.26
C LEU A 94 -9.77 13.78 15.02
N ALA A 95 -9.13 14.73 14.32
CA ALA A 95 -8.10 15.62 14.86
C ALA A 95 -6.86 14.86 15.42
N GLU A 96 -6.66 13.60 15.02
CA GLU A 96 -5.44 12.87 15.29
C GLU A 96 -4.36 13.31 14.30
N ILE A 97 -3.26 13.86 14.82
CA ILE A 97 -2.09 14.24 14.03
C ILE A 97 -0.92 13.33 14.39
N GLY A 98 -0.46 12.54 13.42
CA GLY A 98 0.67 11.64 13.60
C GLY A 98 0.30 10.32 14.27
N SER A 99 -0.96 9.85 14.11
CA SER A 99 -1.35 8.54 14.64
C SER A 99 -0.52 7.43 13.98
N PRO A 100 -0.26 6.31 14.68
CA PRO A 100 0.49 5.19 14.12
C PRO A 100 -0.07 4.72 12.77
N SER A 101 -1.39 4.64 12.65
CA SER A 101 -2.09 4.23 11.42
C SER A 101 -1.86 5.20 10.25
N GLN A 102 -1.81 6.52 10.49
CA GLN A 102 -1.46 7.51 9.47
C GLN A 102 -0.02 7.31 8.98
N LEU A 103 0.92 7.15 9.92
CA LEU A 103 2.34 6.98 9.61
C LEU A 103 2.60 5.67 8.86
N ILE A 104 1.95 4.58 9.26
CA ILE A 104 2.02 3.28 8.58
C ILE A 104 1.45 3.38 7.17
N SER A 105 0.28 4.03 7.00
CA SER A 105 -0.33 4.24 5.67
C SER A 105 0.58 5.05 4.75
N LEU A 106 1.18 6.12 5.27
CA LEU A 106 2.13 6.95 4.51
C LEU A 106 3.38 6.15 4.12
N LEU A 107 3.98 5.44 5.07
CA LEU A 107 5.16 4.60 4.83
C LEU A 107 4.88 3.52 3.80
N LEU A 108 3.76 2.80 3.91
CA LEU A 108 3.37 1.76 2.95
C LEU A 108 3.13 2.35 1.56
N GLY A 109 2.53 3.54 1.45
CA GLY A 109 2.38 4.26 0.18
C GLY A 109 3.73 4.60 -0.46
N VAL A 110 4.67 5.13 0.32
CA VAL A 110 6.04 5.45 -0.16
C VAL A 110 6.79 4.17 -0.57
N ILE A 111 6.70 3.11 0.22
CA ILE A 111 7.33 1.82 -0.08
C ILE A 111 6.71 1.20 -1.34
N ALA A 112 5.40 1.32 -1.54
CA ALA A 112 4.71 0.78 -2.71
C ALA A 112 5.20 1.42 -4.01
N TRP A 113 5.27 2.76 -4.03
CA TRP A 113 5.83 3.53 -5.15
C TRP A 113 7.32 3.29 -5.33
N GLY A 114 8.11 3.29 -4.25
CA GLY A 114 9.55 3.04 -4.30
C GLY A 114 9.89 1.65 -4.82
N GLY A 115 9.17 0.62 -4.35
CA GLY A 115 9.31 -0.75 -4.82
C GLY A 115 9.02 -0.89 -6.32
N LEU A 116 7.93 -0.25 -6.79
CA LEU A 116 7.56 -0.22 -8.20
C LEU A 116 8.59 0.55 -9.04
N TYR A 117 9.01 1.72 -8.60
CA TYR A 117 9.98 2.56 -9.29
C TYR A 117 11.34 1.86 -9.47
N LEU A 118 11.77 1.07 -8.48
CA LEU A 118 13.04 0.35 -8.55
C LEU A 118 12.98 -0.87 -9.50
N ARG A 119 11.83 -1.54 -9.59
CA ARG A 119 11.67 -2.78 -10.39
C ARG A 119 11.17 -2.55 -11.83
N ASP A 120 10.52 -1.42 -12.14
CA ASP A 120 9.93 -1.17 -13.46
C ASP A 120 10.55 0.05 -14.16
N GLU A 121 11.28 -0.19 -15.25
CA GLU A 121 11.86 0.86 -16.09
C GLU A 121 10.83 1.79 -16.73
N ARG A 122 9.63 1.29 -17.06
CA ARG A 122 8.59 2.09 -17.72
C ARG A 122 8.13 3.21 -16.80
N VAL A 123 7.99 2.90 -15.52
CA VAL A 123 7.63 3.89 -14.48
C VAL A 123 8.75 4.92 -14.32
N ARG A 124 10.02 4.51 -14.31
CA ARG A 124 11.17 5.45 -14.28
C ARG A 124 11.22 6.37 -15.49
N ARG A 125 10.81 5.89 -16.67
CA ARG A 125 10.74 6.71 -17.90
C ARG A 125 9.59 7.72 -17.86
N LEU A 126 8.47 7.37 -17.22
CA LEU A 126 7.30 8.27 -17.09
C LEU A 126 7.48 9.33 -15.99
N LEU A 127 8.17 8.99 -14.90
CA LEU A 127 8.41 9.88 -13.75
C LEU A 127 9.91 10.07 -13.53
N PRO A 128 10.62 10.75 -14.45
CA PRO A 128 12.05 11.00 -14.26
C PRO A 128 12.26 11.95 -13.08
N PHE A 129 13.25 11.67 -12.24
CA PHE A 129 13.74 12.66 -11.28
C PHE A 129 14.37 13.80 -12.08
N VAL A 130 13.66 14.94 -12.13
CA VAL A 130 14.19 16.18 -12.68
C VAL A 130 15.20 16.71 -11.66
N ARG A 131 16.41 17.03 -12.14
CA ARG A 131 17.45 17.69 -11.33
C ARG A 131 17.26 19.19 -11.33
#